data_AF-A0A357D178-F1
#
_entry.id   AF-A0A357D178-F1
#
_cell.length_a   1.000
_cell.length_b   1.000
_cell.length_c   1.000
_cell.angle_alpha   90.00
_cell.angle_beta   90.00
_cell.angle_gamma   90.00
#
_symmetry.space_group_name_H-M   'P 1'
#
loop_
_entity.id
_entity.type
_entity.pdbx_description
1 polymer ?
#
loop_
_entity_poly.entity_id
_entity_poly.type
_entity_poly.pdbx_seq_one_letter_code
_entity_poly.pdbx_strand_id
1 'polypeptide(L)'
;MIPNTWQSCHYVTGLSGVLCYTIPNSGVIWTWDKVLTLVLMILCGAAVFFGLYIVYAFFAFFTIEGLEFMNILTHGGREFGRYPFSIYGSGVLKFLTYVIPLALFQYYPLLYLLDREKSVFYMLTPLISLLFIIPCFAFFRFGLRRYKSTGS
;
A
#
# COMPACT_ATOMS: atom_id res chain seq x y z
N MET A 1 32.16 7.52 11.82
CA MET A 1 30.96 6.71 12.11
C MET A 1 29.85 7.69 12.48
N ILE A 2 29.04 8.11 11.51
CA ILE A 2 27.95 9.08 11.73
C ILE A 2 26.82 8.33 12.44
N PRO A 3 26.28 8.83 13.57
CA PRO A 3 25.22 8.12 14.28
C PRO A 3 23.97 8.03 13.40
N ASN A 4 23.42 6.83 13.34
CA ASN A 4 22.26 6.39 12.56
C ASN A 4 21.04 7.31 12.75
N THR A 5 20.98 8.00 13.89
CA THR A 5 19.93 8.94 14.28
C THR A 5 19.91 10.24 13.48
N TRP A 6 21.08 10.74 13.03
CA TRP A 6 21.16 11.94 12.19
C TRP A 6 20.67 11.66 10.77
N GLN A 7 20.98 10.48 10.22
CA GLN A 7 20.53 10.04 8.91
C GLN A 7 18.99 10.03 8.83
N SER A 8 18.31 9.45 9.83
CA SER A 8 16.84 9.43 9.93
C SER A 8 16.23 10.83 10.01
N CYS A 9 16.85 11.76 10.75
CA CYS A 9 16.38 13.14 10.87
C CYS A 9 16.47 13.91 9.54
N HIS A 10 17.50 13.66 8.72
CA HIS A 10 17.63 14.23 7.38
C HIS A 10 16.61 13.65 6.39
N TYR A 11 16.27 12.36 6.49
CA TYR A 11 15.21 11.77 5.67
C TYR A 11 13.82 12.31 6.04
N VAL A 12 13.52 12.48 7.32
CA VAL A 12 12.21 12.98 7.79
C VAL A 12 12.03 14.46 7.46
N THR A 13 13.05 15.30 7.64
CA THR A 13 13.02 16.71 7.24
C THR A 13 12.96 16.86 5.72
N GLY A 14 13.68 16.00 4.97
CA GLY A 14 13.59 15.93 3.52
C GLY A 14 12.20 15.52 3.01
N LEU A 15 11.58 14.50 3.59
CA LEU A 15 10.22 14.06 3.24
C LEU A 15 9.18 15.14 3.51
N SER A 16 9.28 15.80 4.67
CA SER A 16 8.38 16.89 5.05
C SER A 16 8.54 18.10 4.10
N GLY A 17 9.79 18.45 3.77
CA GLY A 17 10.09 19.53 2.82
C GLY A 17 9.60 19.24 1.40
N VAL A 18 9.77 18.00 0.91
CA VAL A 18 9.28 17.56 -0.39
C VAL A 18 7.74 17.61 -0.43
N LEU A 19 7.05 17.16 0.61
CA LEU A 19 5.59 17.23 0.69
C LEU A 19 5.09 18.68 0.69
N CYS A 20 5.66 19.55 1.53
CA CYS A 20 5.29 20.97 1.58
C CYS A 20 5.55 21.71 0.26
N TYR A 21 6.57 21.32 -0.50
CA TYR A 21 6.88 21.90 -1.80
C TYR A 21 6.04 21.33 -2.95
N THR A 22 5.76 20.02 -2.92
CA THR A 22 5.02 19.33 -4.01
C THR A 22 3.51 19.54 -3.93
N ILE A 23 2.95 19.68 -2.73
CA ILE A 23 1.51 19.90 -2.54
C ILE A 23 1.01 21.15 -3.29
N PRO A 24 1.64 22.34 -3.16
CA PRO A 24 1.25 23.54 -3.92
C PRO A 24 1.59 23.45 -5.40
N ASN A 25 2.70 22.78 -5.75
CA ASN A 25 3.22 22.73 -7.12
C ASN A 25 2.63 21.59 -7.97
N SER A 26 1.77 20.75 -7.38
CA SER A 26 1.14 19.59 -8.03
C SER A 26 0.04 19.97 -9.03
N GLY A 27 -0.41 21.23 -9.05
CA GLY A 27 -1.54 21.67 -9.87
C GLY A 27 -2.90 21.12 -9.41
N VAL A 28 -2.96 20.41 -8.27
CA VAL A 28 -4.18 19.91 -7.67
C VAL A 28 -4.85 21.02 -6.85
N ILE A 29 -6.11 21.31 -7.13
CA ILE A 29 -6.92 22.20 -6.29
C ILE A 29 -7.31 21.40 -5.05
N TRP A 30 -6.68 21.70 -3.91
CA TRP A 30 -6.90 21.01 -2.64
C TRP A 30 -8.21 21.44 -1.99
N THR A 31 -9.18 20.53 -2.01
CA THR A 31 -10.45 20.62 -1.30
C THR A 31 -10.48 19.63 -0.12
N TRP A 32 -11.42 19.80 0.81
CA TRP A 32 -11.50 18.95 2.02
C TRP A 32 -11.69 17.46 1.70
N ASP A 33 -12.48 17.15 0.67
CA ASP A 33 -12.70 15.82 0.11
C ASP A 33 -11.41 15.19 -0.44
N LYS A 34 -10.55 15.96 -1.11
CA LYS A 34 -9.25 15.48 -1.59
C LYS A 34 -8.27 15.22 -0.46
N VAL A 35 -8.25 16.08 0.56
CA VAL A 35 -7.45 15.83 1.78
C VAL A 35 -7.90 14.53 2.45
N LEU A 36 -9.22 14.34 2.61
CA LEU A 36 -9.77 13.11 3.17
C LEU A 36 -9.43 11.88 2.31
N THR A 37 -9.51 12.01 0.98
CA THR A 37 -9.11 10.96 0.04
C THR A 37 -7.65 10.55 0.25
N LEU A 38 -6.73 11.53 0.32
CA LEU A 38 -5.32 11.27 0.55
C LEU A 38 -5.07 10.56 1.89
N VAL A 39 -5.74 10.98 2.96
CA VAL A 39 -5.66 10.33 4.27
C VAL A 39 -6.13 8.87 4.19
N LEU A 40 -7.25 8.62 3.51
CA LEU A 40 -7.76 7.26 3.30
C LEU A 40 -6.78 6.39 2.51
N MET A 41 -6.15 6.93 1.45
CA MET A 41 -5.13 6.21 0.67
C MET A 41 -3.97 5.76 1.57
N ILE A 42 -3.48 6.64 2.44
CA ILE A 42 -2.35 6.35 3.35
C ILE A 42 -2.75 5.29 4.38
N LEU A 43 -3.87 5.48 5.08
CA LEU A 43 -4.31 4.58 6.15
C LEU A 43 -4.66 3.19 5.63
N CYS A 44 -5.44 3.11 4.55
CA CYS A 44 -5.85 1.82 3.99
C CYS A 44 -4.67 1.14 3.30
N GLY A 45 -3.81 1.89 2.61
CA GLY A 45 -2.57 1.37 2.05
C GLY A 45 -1.67 0.74 3.12
N ALA A 46 -1.46 1.42 4.25
CA ALA A 46 -0.69 0.89 5.37
C ALA A 46 -1.29 -0.41 5.91
N ALA A 47 -2.61 -0.49 6.05
CA ALA A 47 -3.30 -1.68 6.54
C ALA A 47 -3.20 -2.88 5.56
N VAL A 48 -3.29 -2.62 4.24
CA VAL A 48 -3.10 -3.64 3.20
C VAL A 48 -1.66 -4.16 3.19
N PHE A 49 -0.66 -3.27 3.26
CA PHE A 49 0.74 -3.68 3.36
C PHE A 49 1.03 -4.48 4.63
N PHE A 50 0.44 -4.10 5.76
CA PHE A 50 0.52 -4.90 6.98
C PHE A 50 -0.05 -6.31 6.79
N GLY A 51 -1.20 -6.43 6.12
CA GLY A 51 -1.78 -7.72 5.73
C GLY A 51 -0.86 -8.55 4.83
N LEU A 52 -0.25 -7.93 3.81
CA LEU A 52 0.74 -8.57 2.95
C LEU A 52 1.92 -9.12 3.75
N TYR A 53 2.43 -8.37 4.73
CA TYR A 53 3.53 -8.85 5.58
C TYR A 53 3.13 -10.00 6.49
N ILE A 54 1.87 -10.07 6.95
CA ILE A 54 1.36 -11.24 7.68
C ILE A 54 1.39 -12.48 6.77
N VAL A 55 0.91 -12.34 5.54
CA VAL A 55 0.91 -13.43 4.56
C VAL A 55 2.35 -13.85 4.24
N TYR A 56 3.26 -12.89 4.06
CA TYR A 56 4.69 -13.14 3.88
C TYR A 56 5.29 -13.95 5.03
N ALA A 57 5.05 -13.53 6.28
CA ALA A 57 5.54 -14.24 7.46
C ALA A 57 4.98 -15.67 7.54
N PHE A 58 3.73 -15.87 7.12
CA PHE A 58 3.12 -17.19 7.04
C PHE A 58 3.84 -18.10 6.03
N PHE A 59 4.12 -17.60 4.81
CA PHE A 59 4.82 -18.38 3.78
C PHE A 59 6.29 -18.64 4.12
N ALA A 60 6.93 -17.76 4.88
CA ALA A 60 8.31 -17.91 5.29
C ALA A 60 8.58 -19.19 6.12
N PHE A 61 7.53 -19.80 6.70
CA PHE A 61 7.65 -21.09 7.37
C PHE A 61 7.72 -22.30 6.42
N PHE A 62 7.27 -22.17 5.17
CA PHE A 62 7.07 -23.30 4.27
C PHE A 62 7.99 -23.31 3.06
N THR A 63 8.35 -22.16 2.49
CA THR A 63 9.13 -22.11 1.25
C THR A 63 9.93 -20.82 1.11
N ILE A 64 11.09 -20.91 0.46
CA ILE A 64 11.93 -19.76 0.08
C ILE A 64 11.39 -19.06 -1.16
N GLU A 65 10.83 -19.81 -2.13
CA GLU A 65 10.28 -19.24 -3.38
C GLU A 65 9.06 -18.33 -3.12
N GLY A 66 8.28 -18.61 -2.08
CA GLY A 66 7.19 -17.76 -1.62
C GLY A 66 7.67 -16.38 -1.13
N LEU A 67 8.90 -16.27 -0.63
CA LEU A 67 9.48 -14.97 -0.27
C LEU A 67 9.79 -14.13 -1.51
N GLU A 68 10.29 -14.72 -2.60
CA GLU A 68 10.63 -13.99 -3.83
C GLU A 68 9.40 -13.37 -4.48
N PHE A 69 8.31 -14.15 -4.59
CA PHE A 69 7.04 -13.65 -5.13
C PHE A 69 6.49 -12.46 -4.31
N MET A 70 6.53 -12.56 -2.98
CA MET A 70 6.06 -11.49 -2.09
C MET A 70 6.95 -10.24 -2.12
N ASN A 71 8.26 -10.41 -2.28
CA ASN A 71 9.18 -9.29 -2.50
C ASN A 71 8.83 -8.56 -3.79
N ILE A 72 8.55 -9.29 -4.88
CA ILE A 72 8.09 -8.68 -6.14
C ILE A 72 6.78 -7.92 -5.92
N LEU A 73 5.83 -8.43 -5.14
CA LEU A 73 4.59 -7.72 -4.85
C LEU A 73 4.81 -6.44 -4.02
N THR A 74 5.69 -6.49 -3.03
CA THR A 74 5.97 -5.35 -2.15
C THR A 74 6.75 -4.25 -2.89
N HIS A 75 7.79 -4.64 -3.64
CA HIS A 75 8.59 -3.72 -4.45
C HIS A 75 7.83 -3.24 -5.69
N GLY A 76 7.17 -4.16 -6.39
CA GLY A 76 6.35 -3.88 -7.58
C GLY A 76 5.14 -3.00 -7.24
N GLY A 77 4.52 -3.18 -6.07
CA GLY A 77 3.47 -2.27 -5.58
C GLY A 77 3.97 -0.85 -5.36
N ARG A 78 5.24 -0.69 -4.93
CA ARG A 78 5.88 0.62 -4.81
C ARG A 78 6.11 1.29 -6.17
N GLU A 79 6.50 0.49 -7.17
CA GLU A 79 6.70 0.97 -8.54
C GLU A 79 5.36 1.21 -9.28
N PHE A 80 4.30 0.50 -8.90
CA PHE A 80 2.95 0.68 -9.47
C PHE A 80 2.43 2.12 -9.35
N GLY A 81 2.83 2.84 -8.30
CA GLY A 81 2.49 4.26 -8.14
C GLY A 81 3.26 5.21 -9.06
N ARG A 82 4.29 4.75 -9.77
CA ARG A 82 5.20 5.60 -10.57
C ARG A 82 4.86 5.65 -12.05
N TYR A 83 4.14 4.65 -12.57
CA TYR A 83 3.82 4.54 -13.99
C TYR A 83 2.31 4.60 -14.24
N PRO A 84 1.86 5.25 -15.33
CA PRO A 84 0.45 5.28 -15.69
C PRO A 84 -0.05 3.88 -16.05
N PHE A 85 -1.33 3.61 -15.77
CA PHE A 85 -1.98 2.31 -16.01
C PHE A 85 -1.83 1.77 -17.44
N SER A 86 -1.68 2.65 -18.43
CA SER A 86 -1.47 2.27 -19.83
C SER A 86 -0.28 1.31 -20.04
N ILE A 87 0.70 1.31 -19.14
CA ILE A 87 1.89 0.45 -19.22
C ILE A 87 1.63 -0.97 -18.67
N TYR A 88 0.77 -1.13 -17.67
CA TYR A 88 0.55 -2.41 -16.98
C TYR A 88 -0.45 -3.33 -17.70
N GLY A 89 -1.33 -2.77 -18.53
CA GLY A 89 -2.37 -3.52 -19.22
C GLY A 89 -3.52 -3.98 -18.31
N SER A 90 -4.66 -4.35 -18.92
CA SER A 90 -5.91 -4.62 -18.20
C SER A 90 -5.87 -5.87 -17.31
N GLY A 91 -5.05 -6.86 -17.65
CA GLY A 91 -4.88 -8.09 -16.86
C GLY A 91 -4.23 -7.82 -15.50
N VAL A 92 -3.12 -7.08 -15.49
CA VAL A 92 -2.40 -6.73 -14.26
C VAL A 92 -3.27 -5.87 -13.34
N LEU A 93 -3.99 -4.88 -13.88
CA LEU A 93 -4.90 -4.08 -13.06
C LEU A 93 -6.00 -4.93 -12.43
N LYS A 94 -6.64 -5.84 -13.18
CA LYS A 94 -7.64 -6.74 -12.58
C LYS A 94 -7.05 -7.58 -11.45
N PHE A 95 -5.85 -8.12 -11.64
CA PHE A 95 -5.15 -8.86 -10.58
C PHE A 95 -4.90 -7.97 -9.35
N LEU A 96 -4.37 -6.76 -9.56
CA LEU A 96 -4.11 -5.80 -8.50
C LEU A 96 -5.36 -5.20 -7.86
N THR A 97 -6.52 -5.25 -8.52
CA THR A 97 -7.80 -4.80 -7.97
C THR A 97 -8.46 -5.90 -7.15
N TYR A 98 -8.50 -7.14 -7.65
CA TYR A 98 -9.29 -8.22 -7.06
C TYR A 98 -8.50 -9.15 -6.13
N VAL A 99 -7.18 -9.27 -6.31
CA VAL A 99 -6.35 -10.22 -5.54
C VAL A 99 -5.62 -9.55 -4.37
N ILE A 100 -4.93 -8.43 -4.61
CA ILE A 100 -4.07 -7.74 -3.61
C ILE A 100 -4.59 -6.35 -3.20
N PRO A 101 -5.78 -5.98 -3.69
CA PRO A 101 -6.28 -4.60 -3.84
C PRO A 101 -5.29 -3.40 -3.86
N LEU A 102 -4.12 -3.50 -4.51
CA LEU A 102 -3.19 -2.35 -4.69
C LEU A 102 -3.83 -1.20 -5.49
N ALA A 103 -4.64 -1.52 -6.49
CA ALA A 103 -5.30 -0.50 -7.30
C ALA A 103 -6.38 0.28 -6.52
N LEU A 104 -7.04 -0.37 -5.55
CA LEU A 104 -8.16 0.20 -4.79
C LEU A 104 -7.74 1.33 -3.86
N PHE A 105 -6.59 1.25 -3.21
CA PHE A 105 -6.16 2.35 -2.32
C PHE A 105 -5.25 3.38 -3.02
N GLN A 106 -4.69 3.07 -4.19
CA GLN A 106 -3.75 3.96 -4.88
C GLN A 106 -4.28 4.48 -6.22
N TYR A 107 -4.64 3.60 -7.16
CA TYR A 107 -4.94 4.01 -8.54
C TYR A 107 -6.28 4.73 -8.69
N TYR A 108 -7.38 4.12 -8.23
CA TYR A 108 -8.71 4.72 -8.31
C TYR A 108 -8.84 6.04 -7.53
N PRO A 109 -8.42 6.15 -6.25
CA PRO A 109 -8.54 7.41 -5.52
C PRO A 109 -7.61 8.50 -6.07
N LEU A 110 -6.50 8.13 -6.73
CA LEU A 110 -5.65 9.08 -7.45
C LEU A 110 -6.37 9.70 -8.66
N LEU A 111 -7.22 8.95 -9.37
CA LEU A 111 -8.05 9.51 -10.45
C LEU A 111 -9.00 10.60 -9.93
N TYR A 112 -9.48 10.44 -8.69
CA TYR A 112 -10.29 11.46 -8.02
C TYR A 112 -9.44 12.69 -7.64
N LEU A 113 -8.26 12.48 -7.04
CA LEU A 113 -7.34 13.57 -6.69
C LEU A 113 -6.92 14.43 -7.90
N LEU A 114 -6.69 13.80 -9.06
CA LEU A 114 -6.28 14.46 -10.30
C LEU A 114 -7.46 15.04 -11.11
N ASP A 115 -8.67 15.06 -10.56
CA ASP A 115 -9.89 15.50 -11.25
C ASP A 115 -10.17 14.77 -12.58
N ARG A 116 -9.62 13.55 -12.75
CA ARG A 116 -9.89 12.69 -13.91
C ARG A 116 -11.25 12.01 -13.79
N GLU A 117 -11.66 11.71 -12.56
CA GLU A 117 -12.96 11.15 -12.22
C GLU A 117 -13.57 11.91 -11.05
N LYS A 118 -14.87 12.24 -11.10
CA LYS A 118 -15.54 13.06 -10.06
C LYS A 118 -16.44 12.25 -9.13
N SER A 119 -16.56 10.95 -9.35
CA SER A 119 -17.45 10.10 -8.56
C SER A 119 -16.88 9.87 -7.16
N VAL A 120 -17.72 10.09 -6.13
CA VAL A 120 -17.40 9.82 -4.72
C VAL A 120 -17.04 8.34 -4.50
N PHE A 121 -17.48 7.45 -5.38
CA PHE A 121 -17.08 6.04 -5.33
C PHE A 121 -15.56 5.88 -5.37
N TYR A 122 -14.85 6.64 -6.22
CA TYR A 122 -13.40 6.58 -6.36
C TYR A 122 -12.69 7.06 -5.09
N MET A 123 -13.25 8.06 -4.41
CA MET A 123 -12.77 8.52 -3.11
C MET A 123 -12.86 7.44 -2.02
N LEU A 124 -13.90 6.60 -2.05
CA LEU A 124 -14.15 5.57 -1.02
C LEU A 124 -13.52 4.21 -1.35
N THR A 125 -12.96 4.03 -2.55
CA THR A 125 -12.27 2.78 -2.94
C THR A 125 -11.18 2.31 -1.96
N PRO A 126 -10.41 3.16 -1.26
CA PRO A 126 -9.48 2.70 -0.24
C PRO A 126 -10.15 1.88 0.87
N LEU A 127 -11.41 2.17 1.24
CA LEU A 127 -12.10 1.40 2.27
C LEU A 127 -12.41 -0.02 1.82
N ILE A 128 -12.67 -0.21 0.53
CA ILE A 128 -12.94 -1.53 -0.05
C ILE A 128 -11.69 -2.41 0.01
N SER A 129 -10.48 -1.82 -0.04
CA SER A 129 -9.23 -2.57 0.06
C SER A 129 -9.07 -3.27 1.42
N LEU A 130 -9.71 -2.76 2.48
CA LEU A 130 -9.65 -3.35 3.82
C LEU A 130 -10.27 -4.75 3.90
N LEU A 131 -11.09 -5.14 2.92
CA LEU A 131 -11.59 -6.51 2.80
C LEU A 131 -10.44 -7.54 2.70
N PHE A 132 -9.27 -7.12 2.21
CA PHE A 132 -8.08 -7.96 2.15
C PHE A 132 -7.51 -8.34 3.52
N ILE A 133 -7.85 -7.60 4.59
CA ILE A 133 -7.41 -7.94 5.95
C ILE A 133 -8.08 -9.25 6.43
N ILE A 134 -9.28 -9.55 5.95
CA ILE A 134 -10.04 -10.76 6.33
C ILE A 134 -9.23 -12.04 6.08
N PRO A 135 -8.76 -12.33 4.84
CA PRO A 135 -7.91 -13.50 4.60
C PRO A 135 -6.56 -13.41 5.32
N CYS A 136 -5.96 -12.22 5.45
CA CYS A 136 -4.70 -12.04 6.18
C CYS A 136 -4.83 -12.47 7.65
N PHE A 137 -5.94 -12.10 8.30
CA PHE A 137 -6.22 -12.49 9.69
C PHE A 137 -6.42 -14.00 9.83
N ALA A 138 -7.02 -14.65 8.84
CA ALA A 138 -7.13 -16.11 8.81
C ALA A 138 -5.75 -16.79 8.74
N PHE A 139 -4.85 -16.30 7.87
CA PHE A 139 -3.46 -16.76 7.80
C PHE A 139 -2.71 -16.54 9.11
N PHE A 140 -2.88 -15.37 9.75
CA PHE A 140 -2.30 -15.08 11.04
C PHE A 140 -2.72 -16.10 12.11
N ARG A 141 -4.03 -16.34 12.24
CA ARG A 141 -4.57 -17.33 13.19
C ARG A 141 -4.07 -18.74 12.91
N PHE A 142 -3.90 -19.10 11.65
CA PHE A 142 -3.35 -20.40 11.27
C PHE A 142 -1.86 -20.52 11.60
N GLY A 143 -1.07 -19.47 11.33
CA GLY A 143 0.34 -19.39 11.72
C GLY A 143 0.54 -19.54 13.23
N LEU A 144 -0.27 -18.86 14.04
CA LEU A 144 -0.24 -18.98 15.51
C LEU A 144 -0.50 -20.40 16.00
N ARG A 145 -1.37 -21.18 15.33
CA ARG A 145 -1.64 -22.58 15.71
C ARG A 145 -0.48 -23.53 15.41
N ARG A 146 0.33 -23.21 14.39
CA ARG A 146 1.51 -23.99 13.98
C ARG A 146 2.76 -23.62 14.77
N TYR A 147 2.77 -22.44 15.42
CA TYR A 147 3.85 -21.99 16.27
C TYR A 147 3.86 -22.81 17.58
N LYS A 148 4.61 -23.90 17.61
CA LYS A 148 4.96 -24.59 18.85
C LYS A 148 6.08 -23.80 19.53
N SER A 149 5.80 -23.29 20.73
CA SER A 149 6.83 -22.75 21.62
C SER A 149 7.92 -23.80 21.82
N THR A 150 9.19 -23.41 21.70
CA THR A 150 10.36 -24.26 22.02
C THR A 150 10.52 -24.47 23.52
N GLY A 151 9.45 -24.85 24.23
CA GLY A 151 9.43 -24.88 25.69
C GLY A 151 8.34 -25.79 26.25
N SER A 152 8.58 -27.10 26.20
CA SER A 152 8.43 -28.05 27.32
C SER A 152 9.40 -29.20 27.11
#